data_AF-A0A832GFV8-F1
#
_entry.id   AF-A0A832GFV8-F1
#
_cell.length_a   1.000
_cell.length_b   1.000
_cell.length_c   1.000
_cell.angle_alpha   90.00
_cell.angle_beta   90.00
_cell.angle_gamma   90.00
#
_symmetry.space_group_name_H-M   'P 1'
#
loop_
_entity.id
_entity.type
_entity.pdbx_description
1 polymer ?
#
loop_
_entity_poly.entity_id
_entity_poly.type
_entity_poly.pdbx_seq_one_letter_code
_entity_poly.pdbx_strand_id
1 'polypeptide(L)'
;MDLRELHQRLPAVVEKVMASVTGEVWMQHLNRVDLPSRDAIVQAIVLLRQVAFPGYFGLQGLAAHNVGFRVGELLSELTDLLFQQICRCLRYR
;
A
#
# COMPACT_ATOMS: atom_id res chain seq x y z
N MET A 1 34.36 -14.75 -5.22
CA MET A 1 33.19 -14.54 -6.11
C MET A 1 33.13 -13.06 -6.39
N ASP A 2 33.44 -12.66 -7.62
CA ASP A 2 33.56 -11.26 -8.04
C ASP A 2 32.17 -10.66 -8.37
N LEU A 3 31.93 -9.39 -8.03
CA LEU A 3 30.70 -8.67 -8.34
C LEU A 3 30.46 -8.60 -9.86
N ARG A 4 31.54 -8.55 -10.65
CA ARG A 4 31.47 -8.56 -12.12
C ARG A 4 30.92 -9.88 -12.67
N GLU A 5 31.35 -11.01 -12.11
CA GLU A 5 30.82 -12.34 -12.47
C GLU A 5 29.34 -12.47 -12.09
N LEU A 6 28.94 -11.89 -10.96
CA LEU A 6 27.53 -11.82 -10.52
C LEU A 6 26.67 -11.02 -11.50
N HIS A 7 27.15 -9.83 -11.91
CA HIS A 7 26.44 -8.99 -12.89
C HIS A 7 26.30 -9.66 -14.25
N GLN A 8 27.29 -10.45 -14.70
CA GLN A 8 27.20 -11.22 -15.94
C GLN A 8 26.16 -12.35 -15.86
N ARG A 9 25.91 -12.90 -14.66
CA ARG A 9 24.93 -13.97 -14.43
C ARG A 9 23.51 -13.47 -14.17
N LEU A 10 23.34 -12.21 -13.74
CA LEU A 10 22.03 -11.62 -13.44
C LEU A 10 21.01 -11.75 -14.58
N PRO A 11 21.34 -11.44 -15.86
CA PRO A 11 20.38 -11.56 -16.95
C PRO A 11 19.78 -12.96 -17.08
N ALA A 12 20.61 -14.00 -16.99
CA ALA A 12 20.15 -15.39 -17.07
C ALA A 12 19.28 -15.81 -15.87
N VAL A 13 19.52 -15.23 -14.69
CA VAL A 13 18.66 -15.45 -13.52
C VAL A 13 17.32 -14.75 -13.69
N VAL A 14 17.32 -13.50 -14.16
CA VAL A 14 16.09 -12.74 -14.46
C VAL A 14 15.25 -13.48 -15.48
N GLU A 15 15.85 -13.99 -16.56
CA GLU A 15 15.15 -14.77 -17.58
C GLU A 15 14.48 -16.02 -16.99
N LYS A 16 15.18 -16.78 -16.15
CA LYS A 16 14.61 -17.96 -15.48
C LYS A 16 13.45 -17.61 -14.55
N VAL A 17 13.56 -16.51 -13.79
CA VAL A 17 12.47 -16.04 -12.92
C VAL A 17 11.27 -15.62 -13.77
N MET A 18 11.49 -14.84 -14.84
CA MET A 18 10.42 -14.40 -15.72
C MET A 18 9.73 -15.56 -16.43
N ALA A 19 10.47 -16.59 -16.85
CA ALA A 19 9.90 -17.81 -17.43
C ALA A 19 8.98 -18.55 -16.45
N SER A 20 9.33 -18.59 -15.16
CA SER A 20 8.47 -19.14 -14.11
C SER A 20 7.19 -18.32 -13.91
N VAL A 21 7.31 -16.99 -13.92
CA VAL A 21 6.19 -16.07 -13.69
C VAL A 21 5.21 -16.06 -14.88
N THR A 22 5.69 -16.12 -16.11
CA THR A 22 4.82 -16.13 -17.29
C THR A 22 4.23 -17.51 -17.60
N GLY A 23 4.90 -18.58 -17.18
CA GLY A 23 4.46 -19.97 -17.33
C GLY A 23 3.30 -20.37 -16.42
N GLU A 24 3.09 -19.67 -15.32
CA GLU A 24 1.99 -19.93 -14.38
C GLU A 24 0.78 -19.03 -14.63
N VAL A 25 -0.36 -19.63 -14.98
CA VAL A 25 -1.63 -18.93 -15.28
C VAL A 25 -2.09 -18.03 -14.12
N TRP A 26 -1.81 -18.40 -12.87
CA TRP A 26 -2.18 -17.63 -11.67
C TRP A 26 -1.31 -16.39 -11.45
N MET A 27 -0.11 -16.35 -12.04
CA MET A 27 0.81 -15.21 -11.96
C MET A 27 0.61 -14.21 -13.09
N GLN A 28 -0.26 -14.51 -14.07
CA GLN A 28 -0.64 -13.63 -15.18
C GLN A 28 -1.57 -12.46 -14.78
N HIS A 29 -1.66 -12.12 -13.48
CA HIS A 29 -2.37 -10.92 -13.00
C HIS A 29 -1.66 -9.60 -13.37
N LEU A 30 -0.42 -9.68 -13.86
CA LEU A 30 0.28 -8.56 -14.51
C LEU A 30 -0.63 -8.00 -15.63
N ASN A 31 -1.19 -6.80 -15.42
CA ASN A 31 -2.12 -6.01 -16.27
C ASN A 31 -3.64 -6.15 -16.08
N ARG A 32 -4.18 -7.02 -15.22
CA ARG A 32 -5.65 -7.21 -15.20
C ARG A 32 -6.43 -6.34 -14.21
N VAL A 33 -5.91 -6.11 -13.00
CA VAL A 33 -6.62 -5.34 -11.97
C VAL A 33 -5.61 -4.67 -11.03
N ASP A 34 -5.84 -3.40 -10.69
CA ASP A 34 -5.13 -2.75 -9.59
C ASP A 34 -5.48 -3.46 -8.28
N LEU A 35 -4.56 -4.29 -7.79
CA LEU A 35 -4.75 -4.95 -6.51
C LEU A 35 -4.81 -3.93 -5.36
N PRO A 36 -5.55 -4.25 -4.28
CA PRO A 36 -5.48 -3.48 -3.04
C PRO A 36 -4.03 -3.38 -2.55
N SER A 37 -3.60 -2.18 -2.19
CA SER A 37 -2.26 -1.95 -1.65
C SER A 37 -2.24 -2.23 -0.16
N ARG A 38 -1.39 -3.16 0.26
CA ARG A 38 -1.15 -3.44 1.67
C ARG A 38 -0.70 -2.20 2.42
N ASP A 39 0.19 -1.40 1.84
CA ASP A 39 0.73 -0.21 2.48
C ASP A 39 -0.35 0.87 2.64
N ALA A 40 -1.24 1.01 1.64
CA ALA A 40 -2.40 1.89 1.75
C ALA A 40 -3.33 1.43 2.88
N ILE A 41 -3.63 0.13 2.99
CA ILE A 41 -4.47 -0.40 4.07
C ILE A 41 -3.84 -0.16 5.45
N VAL A 42 -2.53 -0.35 5.59
CA VAL A 42 -1.81 -0.04 6.83
C VAL A 42 -1.94 1.45 7.16
N GLN A 43 -1.81 2.34 6.17
CA GLN A 43 -2.02 3.76 6.35
C GLN A 43 -3.44 4.09 6.79
N ALA A 44 -4.46 3.44 6.21
CA ALA A 44 -5.86 3.58 6.63
C ALA A 44 -6.04 3.29 8.13
N ILE A 45 -5.41 2.21 8.60
CA ILE A 45 -5.45 1.80 10.02
C ILE A 45 -4.73 2.82 10.90
N VAL A 46 -3.62 3.41 10.42
CA VAL A 46 -2.93 4.50 11.13
C VAL A 46 -3.85 5.71 11.28
N LEU A 47 -4.50 6.15 10.20
CA LEU A 47 -5.43 7.28 10.22
C LEU A 47 -6.64 7.02 11.13
N LEU A 48 -7.23 5.83 11.03
CA LEU A 48 -8.34 5.39 11.90
C LEU A 48 -7.95 5.47 13.38
N ARG A 49 -6.74 5.05 13.75
CA ARG A 49 -6.27 5.15 15.14
C ARG A 49 -6.14 6.59 15.61
N GLN A 50 -5.69 7.50 14.75
CA GLN A 50 -5.62 8.94 15.07
C GLN A 50 -7.01 9.55 15.26
N VAL A 51 -8.00 9.13 14.47
CA VAL A 51 -9.40 9.58 14.60
C VAL A 51 -10.06 9.01 15.85
N ALA A 52 -9.86 7.71 16.15
CA ALA A 52 -10.47 7.03 17.29
C ALA A 52 -9.86 7.48 18.63
N PHE A 53 -8.57 7.81 18.64
CA PHE A 53 -7.83 8.22 19.83
C PHE A 53 -7.01 9.49 19.56
N PRO A 54 -7.69 10.63 19.34
CA PRO A 54 -7.02 11.90 19.05
C PRO A 54 -6.13 12.30 20.22
N GLY A 55 -4.85 12.59 19.93
CA GLY A 55 -3.85 12.94 20.93
C GLY A 55 -3.06 11.75 21.50
N TYR A 56 -3.51 10.51 21.28
CA TYR A 56 -2.71 9.31 21.58
C TYR A 56 -1.82 8.91 20.40
N PHE A 57 -2.33 9.09 19.18
CA PHE A 57 -1.60 8.83 17.94
C PHE A 57 -1.55 10.10 17.09
N GLY A 58 -0.49 10.25 16.30
CA GLY A 58 -0.33 11.38 15.37
C GLY A 58 0.52 12.54 15.92
N LEU A 59 0.25 13.75 15.40
CA LEU A 59 1.03 14.96 15.70
C LEU A 59 0.92 15.39 17.17
N GLN A 60 2.05 15.82 17.74
CA GLN A 60 2.11 16.46 19.05
C GLN A 60 1.57 17.90 18.95
N GLY A 61 0.90 18.39 20.00
CA GLY A 61 0.30 19.74 20.03
C GLY A 61 -1.21 19.79 19.75
N LEU A 62 -1.89 18.63 19.80
CA LEU A 62 -3.34 18.58 19.74
C LEU A 62 -3.94 19.15 21.04
N ALA A 63 -4.84 20.12 20.89
CA ALA A 63 -5.51 20.81 21.98
C ALA A 63 -7.02 20.90 21.68
N ALA A 64 -7.82 21.18 22.71
CA ALA A 64 -9.28 21.23 22.58
C ALA A 64 -9.77 22.20 21.49
N HIS A 65 -9.03 23.28 21.21
CA HIS A 65 -9.40 24.27 20.21
C HIS A 65 -9.04 23.87 18.76
N ASN A 66 -8.14 22.91 18.54
CA ASN A 66 -7.67 22.53 17.19
C ASN A 66 -8.01 21.08 16.79
N VAL A 67 -8.44 20.25 17.76
CA VAL A 67 -8.74 18.83 17.53
C VAL A 67 -9.82 18.61 16.46
N GLY A 68 -10.85 19.46 16.42
CA GLY A 68 -11.93 19.34 15.44
C GLY A 68 -11.44 19.50 14.00
N PHE A 69 -10.57 20.49 13.75
CA PHE A 69 -9.96 20.69 12.42
C PHE A 69 -9.12 19.49 12.02
N ARG A 70 -8.27 19.01 12.94
CA ARG A 70 -7.40 17.86 12.66
C ARG A 70 -8.17 16.58 12.39
N VAL A 71 -9.23 16.31 13.15
CA VAL A 71 -10.10 15.15 12.92
C VAL A 71 -10.81 15.27 11.57
N GLY A 72 -11.25 16.46 11.18
CA GLY A 72 -11.84 16.71 9.86
C GLY A 72 -10.89 16.38 8.71
N GLU A 73 -9.63 16.84 8.78
CA GLU A 73 -8.60 16.50 7.79
C GLU A 73 -8.36 14.99 7.70
N LEU A 74 -8.19 14.33 8.85
CA LEU A 74 -7.94 12.90 8.92
C LEU A 74 -9.09 12.07 8.34
N LEU A 75 -10.34 12.47 8.61
CA LEU A 75 -11.52 11.81 8.06
C LEU A 75 -11.63 11.99 6.54
N SER A 76 -11.27 13.17 6.02
CA SER A 76 -11.24 13.40 4.57
C SER A 76 -10.21 12.49 3.89
N GLU A 77 -8.97 12.47 4.39
CA GLU A 77 -7.90 11.61 3.87
C GLU A 77 -8.28 10.12 3.93
N LEU A 78 -8.82 9.70 5.08
CA LEU A 78 -9.24 8.33 5.29
C LEU A 78 -10.36 7.90 4.34
N THR A 79 -11.31 8.79 4.07
CA THR A 79 -12.45 8.49 3.18
C THR A 79 -11.98 8.23 1.75
N ASP A 80 -11.13 9.09 1.21
CA ASP A 80 -10.60 8.93 -0.14
C ASP A 80 -9.77 7.65 -0.27
N LEU A 81 -8.92 7.39 0.71
CA LEU A 81 -8.08 6.21 0.74
C LEU A 81 -8.93 4.92 0.81
N LEU A 82 -9.88 4.85 1.74
CA LEU A 82 -10.75 3.67 1.88
C LEU A 82 -11.60 3.46 0.64
N PHE A 83 -12.17 4.52 0.05
CA PHE A 83 -12.95 4.43 -1.17
C PHE A 83 -12.15 3.76 -2.29
N GLN A 84 -10.93 4.26 -2.55
CA GLN A 84 -10.05 3.68 -3.58
C GLN A 84 -9.72 2.21 -3.30
N GLN A 85 -9.32 1.87 -2.07
CA GLN A 85 -8.93 0.50 -1.74
C GLN A 85 -10.12 -0.47 -1.78
N ILE A 86 -11.29 -0.07 -1.29
CA ILE A 86 -12.51 -0.88 -1.36
C ILE A 86 -12.91 -1.09 -2.83
N CYS A 87 -12.88 -0.07 -3.67
CA CYS A 87 -13.14 -0.24 -5.11
C CYS A 87 -12.18 -1.24 -5.76
N ARG A 88 -10.89 -1.24 -5.40
CA ARG A 88 -9.90 -2.23 -5.87
C ARG A 88 -10.25 -3.64 -5.39
N CYS A 89 -10.61 -3.80 -4.11
CA CYS A 89 -11.06 -5.08 -3.56
C CYS A 89 -12.28 -5.63 -4.30
N LEU A 90 -13.26 -4.78 -4.63
CA LEU A 90 -14.49 -5.18 -5.31
C LEU A 90 -14.28 -5.51 -6.79
N ARG A 91 -13.29 -4.90 -7.45
CA ARG A 91 -12.91 -5.19 -8.83
C ARG A 91 -12.10 -6.48 -8.97
N TYR A 92 -11.43 -6.89 -7.89
CA TYR A 92 -10.75 -8.16 -7.82
C TYR A 92 -11.78 -9.29 -7.70
N ARG A 93 -12.07 -9.96 -8.82
CA ARG A 93 -12.96 -11.12 -8.93
C ARG A 93 -12.26 -12.25 -9.67
#